data_AF-A0A0G4J4F7-F1
#
_entry.id   AF-A0A0G4J4F7-F1
#
_cell.length_a   1.000
_cell.length_b   1.000
_cell.length_c   1.000
_cell.angle_alpha   90.00
_cell.angle_beta   90.00
_cell.angle_gamma   90.00
#
_symmetry.space_group_name_H-M   'P 1'
#
loop_
_entity.id
_entity.type
_entity.pdbx_description
1 polymer ?
#
loop_
_entity_poly.entity_id
_entity_poly.type
_entity_poly.pdbx_seq_one_letter_code
_entity_poly.pdbx_strand_id
1 'polypeptide(L)'
;MEPAVYRVKWIRYEGRQTPILLQSVNGPCPLIAVCNVLLLGNRISVTAGTATVSYPTLHGLLQSYFSARAAEMSPSKVENYLRQVNDVLGNLESTQTGLNVNPIFSSCSAFEFTVELQLFDLCGVELVHTWVYDSDDQQLRSAISDMSYNQVTNIITATDYPDKERQQCLQRWLSETSSQQTLLGQSLKGQCPSCLPTTTSSFF
;
A
#
# COMPACT_ATOMS: atom_id res chain seq x y z
N MET A 1 18.41 -3.52 -21.73
CA MET A 1 18.58 -3.76 -20.28
C MET A 1 17.89 -5.08 -19.99
N GLU A 2 18.50 -6.02 -19.28
CA GLU A 2 17.81 -7.28 -18.96
C GLU A 2 16.62 -7.02 -18.04
N PRO A 3 15.50 -7.74 -18.22
CA PRO A 3 14.32 -7.54 -17.39
C PRO A 3 14.62 -7.90 -15.93
N ALA A 4 14.06 -7.12 -14.99
CA ALA A 4 14.21 -7.40 -13.56
C ALA A 4 13.76 -8.83 -13.22
N VAL A 5 14.49 -9.50 -12.33
CA VAL A 5 14.23 -10.88 -11.88
C VAL A 5 14.11 -10.93 -10.36
N TYR A 6 13.10 -11.65 -9.89
CA TYR A 6 12.76 -11.79 -8.47
C TYR A 6 13.00 -13.21 -8.02
N ARG A 7 13.69 -13.39 -6.90
CA ARG A 7 13.90 -14.72 -6.30
C ARG A 7 12.61 -15.22 -5.66
N VAL A 8 12.36 -16.52 -5.78
CA VAL A 8 11.21 -17.19 -5.18
C VAL A 8 11.67 -18.02 -3.99
N LYS A 9 10.93 -17.93 -2.89
CA LYS A 9 11.03 -18.87 -1.77
C LYS A 9 9.72 -19.64 -1.67
N TRP A 10 9.83 -20.96 -1.64
CA TRP A 10 8.69 -21.84 -1.40
C TRP A 10 8.51 -22.02 0.12
N ILE A 11 7.30 -21.75 0.60
CA ILE A 11 6.94 -21.90 2.01
C ILE A 11 5.69 -22.77 2.14
N ARG A 12 5.51 -23.37 3.32
CA ARG A 12 4.24 -23.99 3.68
C ARG A 12 3.34 -22.94 4.33
N TYR A 13 2.24 -22.57 3.68
CA TYR A 13 1.28 -21.58 4.15
C TYR A 13 -0.13 -22.16 4.06
N GLU A 14 -0.87 -22.15 5.18
CA GLU A 14 -2.21 -22.76 5.30
C GLU A 14 -2.32 -24.17 4.70
N GLY A 15 -1.29 -24.99 4.93
CA GLY A 15 -1.23 -26.38 4.43
C GLY A 15 -0.83 -26.53 2.96
N ARG A 16 -0.63 -25.44 2.22
CA ARG A 16 -0.25 -25.43 0.80
C ARG A 16 1.23 -25.12 0.62
N GLN A 17 1.83 -25.62 -0.46
CA GLN A 17 3.11 -25.12 -0.93
C GLN A 17 2.88 -23.83 -1.70
N THR A 18 3.36 -22.72 -1.18
CA THR A 18 3.07 -21.38 -1.68
C THR A 18 4.38 -20.64 -1.98
N PRO A 19 4.54 -20.09 -3.19
CA PRO A 19 5.68 -19.24 -3.50
C PRO A 19 5.49 -17.85 -2.88
N ILE A 20 6.59 -17.28 -2.38
CA ILE A 20 6.70 -15.86 -2.08
C ILE A 20 7.89 -15.27 -2.84
N LEU A 21 7.73 -14.07 -3.35
CA LEU A 21 8.76 -13.27 -3.98
C LEU A 21 9.61 -12.59 -2.91
N LEU A 22 10.93 -12.65 -3.11
CA LEU A 22 11.91 -12.01 -2.26
C LEU A 22 12.39 -10.72 -2.90
N GLN A 23 12.56 -9.69 -2.08
CA GLN A 23 13.13 -8.41 -2.50
C GLN A 23 14.67 -8.48 -2.44
N SER A 24 15.33 -8.00 -3.50
CA SER A 24 16.76 -7.67 -3.48
C SER A 24 16.98 -6.29 -2.84
N VAL A 25 18.23 -5.94 -2.51
CA VAL A 25 18.55 -4.58 -2.06
C VAL A 25 18.08 -3.59 -3.13
N ASN A 26 17.22 -2.63 -2.75
CA ASN A 26 16.59 -1.63 -3.64
C ASN A 26 15.59 -2.15 -4.69
N GLY A 27 15.06 -3.37 -4.57
CA GLY A 27 14.00 -3.88 -5.48
C GLY A 27 12.62 -3.25 -5.21
N PRO A 28 11.64 -3.38 -6.14
CA PRO A 28 10.26 -2.88 -5.93
C PRO A 28 9.60 -3.49 -4.71
N CYS A 29 9.58 -2.76 -3.60
CA CYS A 29 8.79 -3.16 -2.44
C CYS A 29 7.28 -3.30 -2.79
N PRO A 30 6.64 -2.38 -3.56
CA PRO A 30 5.19 -2.40 -3.75
C PRO A 30 4.69 -3.55 -4.60
N LEU A 31 5.30 -3.78 -5.77
CA LEU A 31 4.92 -4.87 -6.66
C LEU A 31 5.08 -6.22 -5.95
N ILE A 32 6.20 -6.41 -5.25
CA ILE A 32 6.46 -7.64 -4.49
C ILE A 32 5.41 -7.83 -3.39
N ALA A 33 5.07 -6.78 -2.65
CA ALA A 33 4.06 -6.85 -1.60
C ALA A 33 2.69 -7.29 -2.15
N VAL A 34 2.22 -6.65 -3.22
CA VAL A 34 0.95 -6.99 -3.88
C VAL A 34 0.97 -8.42 -4.42
N CYS A 35 2.01 -8.79 -5.17
CA CYS A 35 2.13 -10.16 -5.69
C CYS A 35 2.15 -11.19 -4.56
N ASN A 36 2.85 -10.94 -3.45
CA ASN A 36 2.88 -11.85 -2.31
C ASN A 36 1.50 -12.02 -1.67
N VAL A 37 0.72 -10.96 -1.50
CA VAL A 37 -0.66 -11.06 -1.02
C VAL A 37 -1.50 -11.93 -1.95
N LEU A 38 -1.39 -11.73 -3.27
CA LEU A 38 -2.13 -12.53 -4.24
C LEU A 38 -1.68 -13.99 -4.28
N LEU A 39 -0.38 -14.29 -4.15
CA LEU A 39 0.16 -15.67 -4.10
C LEU A 39 -0.30 -16.40 -2.84
N LEU A 40 -0.21 -15.74 -1.68
CA LEU A 40 -0.69 -16.26 -0.39
C LEU A 40 -2.17 -16.57 -0.45
N GLY A 41 -2.97 -15.66 -1.01
CA GLY A 41 -4.42 -15.81 -1.22
C GLY A 41 -4.82 -16.72 -2.38
N ASN A 42 -3.89 -17.42 -3.04
CA ASN A 42 -4.14 -18.27 -4.22
C ASN A 42 -4.83 -17.58 -5.41
N ARG A 43 -4.67 -16.26 -5.54
CA ARG A 43 -5.29 -15.46 -6.62
C ARG A 43 -4.42 -15.40 -7.87
N ILE A 44 -3.12 -15.61 -7.72
CA ILE A 44 -2.16 -15.85 -8.81
C ILE A 44 -1.29 -17.06 -8.44
N SER A 45 -0.63 -17.66 -9.43
CA SER A 45 0.21 -18.83 -9.22
C SER A 45 1.50 -18.76 -10.03
N VAL A 46 2.53 -19.47 -9.55
CA VAL A 46 3.81 -19.67 -10.23
C VAL A 46 4.06 -21.18 -10.29
N THR A 47 4.67 -21.64 -11.38
CA THR A 47 5.00 -23.06 -11.57
C THR A 47 5.79 -23.62 -10.38
N ALA A 48 5.40 -24.82 -9.91
CA ALA A 48 6.07 -25.46 -8.80
C ALA A 48 7.59 -25.62 -9.04
N GLY A 49 8.39 -25.29 -8.03
CA GLY A 49 9.86 -25.38 -8.12
C GLY A 49 10.53 -24.22 -8.85
N THR A 50 9.79 -23.23 -9.36
CA THR A 50 10.38 -22.01 -9.90
C THR A 50 11.25 -21.32 -8.86
N ALA A 51 12.52 -21.08 -9.20
CA ALA A 51 13.49 -20.40 -8.34
C ALA A 51 13.47 -18.86 -8.51
N THR A 52 13.08 -18.39 -9.70
CA THR A 52 13.07 -16.98 -10.05
C THR A 52 11.93 -16.66 -11.01
N VAL A 53 11.34 -15.47 -10.91
CA VAL A 53 10.30 -14.97 -11.81
C VAL A 53 10.75 -13.63 -12.40
N SER A 54 10.55 -13.42 -13.70
CA SER A 54 10.90 -12.15 -14.34
C SER A 54 9.75 -11.14 -14.22
N TYR A 55 10.07 -9.85 -14.37
CA TYR A 55 9.06 -8.79 -14.41
C TYR A 55 7.97 -9.02 -15.48
N PRO A 56 8.29 -9.38 -16.75
CA PRO A 56 7.26 -9.70 -17.74
C PRO A 56 6.34 -10.85 -17.31
N THR A 57 6.86 -11.86 -16.60
CA THR A 57 6.03 -12.92 -16.06
C THR A 57 5.09 -12.41 -14.96
N LEU A 58 5.56 -11.57 -14.03
CA LEU A 58 4.69 -10.97 -13.01
C LEU A 58 3.62 -10.06 -13.63
N HIS A 59 4.00 -9.26 -14.63
CA HIS A 59 3.08 -8.40 -15.36
C HIS A 59 1.96 -9.22 -16.02
N GLY A 60 2.32 -10.31 -16.72
CA GLY A 60 1.34 -11.22 -17.32
C GLY A 60 0.43 -11.92 -16.31
N LEU A 61 0.93 -12.26 -15.13
CA LEU A 61 0.12 -12.81 -14.04
C LEU A 61 -0.90 -11.79 -13.51
N LEU A 62 -0.48 -10.54 -13.31
CA LEU A 62 -1.38 -9.46 -12.88
C LEU A 62 -2.42 -9.13 -13.97
N GLN A 63 -2.01 -9.07 -15.23
CA GLN A 63 -2.93 -8.89 -16.35
C GLN A 63 -4.00 -9.98 -16.38
N SER A 64 -3.60 -11.25 -16.25
CA SER A 64 -4.52 -12.39 -16.19
C SER A 64 -5.48 -12.29 -15.00
N TYR A 65 -4.96 -11.93 -13.82
CA TYR A 65 -5.76 -11.70 -12.62
C TYR A 65 -6.82 -10.61 -12.83
N PHE A 66 -6.43 -9.46 -13.39
CA PHE A 66 -7.36 -8.36 -13.63
C PHE A 66 -8.40 -8.70 -14.68
N SER A 67 -8.03 -9.41 -15.75
CA SER A 67 -8.97 -9.88 -16.78
C SER A 67 -10.00 -10.86 -16.21
N ALA A 68 -9.59 -11.79 -15.35
CA ALA A 68 -10.52 -12.70 -14.68
C ALA A 68 -11.54 -11.94 -13.83
N ARG A 69 -11.09 -10.96 -13.04
CA ARG A 69 -12.00 -10.09 -12.26
C ARG A 69 -12.94 -9.26 -13.15
N ALA A 70 -12.46 -8.74 -14.28
CA ALA A 70 -13.30 -8.00 -15.22
C ALA A 70 -14.45 -8.86 -15.77
N ALA A 71 -14.20 -10.15 -16.01
CA ALA A 71 -15.21 -11.09 -16.52
C ALA A 71 -16.36 -11.33 -15.54
N GLU A 72 -16.13 -11.11 -14.24
CA GLU A 72 -17.14 -11.25 -13.17
C GLU A 72 -17.91 -9.95 -12.89
N MET A 73 -17.51 -8.83 -13.51
CA MET A 73 -18.12 -7.52 -13.26
C MET A 73 -19.35 -7.24 -14.12
N SER A 74 -20.26 -6.42 -13.58
CA SER A 74 -21.40 -5.91 -14.35
C SER A 74 -20.96 -4.98 -15.49
N PRO A 75 -21.71 -4.90 -16.61
CA PRO A 75 -21.39 -4.01 -17.73
C PRO A 75 -21.21 -2.54 -17.33
N SER A 76 -21.97 -2.08 -16.32
CA SER A 76 -21.89 -0.70 -15.81
C SER A 76 -20.60 -0.37 -15.05
N LYS A 77 -19.85 -1.37 -14.60
CA LYS A 77 -18.62 -1.19 -13.79
C LYS A 77 -17.36 -1.56 -14.55
N VAL A 78 -17.46 -2.50 -15.50
CA VAL A 78 -16.29 -3.09 -16.17
C VAL A 78 -15.49 -2.06 -16.98
N GLU A 79 -16.14 -1.10 -17.64
CA GLU A 79 -15.43 -0.09 -18.44
C GLU A 79 -14.51 0.78 -17.58
N ASN A 80 -15.03 1.28 -16.45
CA ASN A 80 -14.24 2.09 -15.53
C ASN A 80 -13.13 1.27 -14.88
N TYR A 81 -13.38 0.00 -14.56
CA TYR A 81 -12.36 -0.90 -14.03
C TYR A 81 -11.23 -1.14 -15.03
N LEU A 82 -11.54 -1.45 -16.29
CA LEU A 82 -10.53 -1.69 -17.33
C LEU A 82 -9.69 -0.46 -17.63
N ARG A 83 -10.27 0.75 -17.55
CA ARG A 83 -9.52 2.00 -17.65
C ARG A 83 -8.44 2.09 -16.57
N GLN A 84 -8.83 1.88 -15.31
CA GLN A 84 -7.89 1.89 -14.17
C GLN A 84 -6.84 0.79 -14.27
N VAL A 85 -7.21 -0.41 -14.72
CA VAL A 85 -6.27 -1.52 -14.96
C VAL A 85 -5.24 -1.14 -16.01
N ASN A 86 -5.66 -0.52 -17.12
CA ASN A 86 -4.73 -0.07 -18.17
C ASN A 86 -3.77 1.00 -17.64
N ASP A 87 -4.28 1.97 -16.86
CA ASP A 87 -3.45 3.01 -16.25
C ASP A 87 -2.40 2.41 -15.29
N VAL A 88 -2.81 1.45 -14.45
CA VAL A 88 -1.91 0.78 -13.50
C VAL A 88 -0.90 -0.12 -14.21
N LEU A 89 -1.32 -0.96 -15.16
CA LEU A 89 -0.42 -1.86 -15.88
C LEU A 89 0.54 -1.11 -16.81
N GLY A 90 0.12 0.03 -17.37
CA GLY A 90 0.95 0.90 -18.21
C GLY A 90 2.04 1.62 -17.41
N ASN A 91 1.78 1.89 -16.13
CA ASN A 91 2.73 2.55 -15.23
C ASN A 91 3.44 1.59 -14.27
N LEU A 92 3.23 0.27 -14.38
CA LEU A 92 3.73 -0.67 -13.38
C LEU A 92 5.26 -0.66 -13.22
N GLU A 93 6.00 -0.30 -14.28
CA GLU A 93 7.46 -0.13 -14.21
C GLU A 93 7.88 0.99 -13.25
N SER A 94 7.08 2.05 -13.08
CA SER A 94 7.40 3.12 -12.12
C SER A 94 7.36 2.62 -10.67
N THR A 95 6.58 1.57 -10.37
CA THR A 95 6.56 0.93 -9.04
C THR A 95 7.87 0.20 -8.71
N GLN A 96 8.77 0.00 -9.69
CA GLN A 96 10.10 -0.57 -9.51
C GLN A 96 11.05 0.31 -8.70
N THR A 97 10.82 1.62 -8.68
CA THR A 97 11.74 2.59 -8.05
C THR A 97 11.30 3.03 -6.65
N GLY A 98 10.12 2.62 -6.19
CA GLY A 98 9.61 2.90 -4.84
C GLY A 98 8.10 3.17 -4.82
N LEU A 99 7.53 3.29 -3.61
CA LEU A 99 6.16 3.78 -3.43
C LEU A 99 6.20 5.23 -3.00
N ASN A 100 5.60 6.12 -3.78
CA ASN A 100 5.36 7.48 -3.32
C ASN A 100 4.02 7.50 -2.57
N VAL A 101 4.07 7.48 -1.23
CA VAL A 101 2.88 7.63 -0.39
C VAL A 101 2.94 8.92 0.40
N ASN A 102 1.77 9.49 0.66
CA ASN A 102 1.64 10.64 1.53
C ASN A 102 0.60 10.32 2.62
N PRO A 103 1.02 9.78 3.78
CA PRO A 103 0.11 9.37 4.85
C PRO A 103 -0.59 10.57 5.50
N ILE A 104 -1.79 10.35 6.01
CA ILE A 104 -2.57 11.29 6.80
C ILE A 104 -2.63 10.78 8.23
N PHE A 105 -2.21 11.60 9.18
CA PHE A 105 -1.90 11.13 10.54
C PHE A 105 -3.12 10.86 11.43
N SER A 106 -4.35 11.06 10.93
CA SER A 106 -5.60 10.87 11.67
C SER A 106 -6.12 9.42 11.67
N SER A 107 -5.64 8.56 10.76
CA SER A 107 -6.09 7.17 10.66
C SER A 107 -5.01 6.29 10.05
N CYS A 108 -4.95 5.02 10.44
CA CYS A 108 -4.00 4.05 9.89
C CYS A 108 -4.20 3.75 8.40
N SER A 109 -5.38 3.98 7.84
CA SER A 109 -5.71 3.70 6.44
C SER A 109 -5.77 4.97 5.57
N ALA A 110 -5.43 6.14 6.12
CA ALA A 110 -5.59 7.40 5.42
C ALA A 110 -4.31 7.82 4.70
N PHE A 111 -4.41 7.99 3.39
CA PHE A 111 -3.35 8.49 2.52
C PHE A 111 -3.97 9.51 1.56
N GLU A 112 -3.18 10.49 1.11
CA GLU A 112 -3.56 11.20 -0.11
C GLU A 112 -3.52 10.24 -1.30
N PHE A 113 -4.50 10.35 -2.19
CA PHE A 113 -4.60 9.48 -3.36
C PHE A 113 -3.38 9.65 -4.28
N THR A 114 -2.74 8.53 -4.62
CA THR A 114 -1.72 8.47 -5.67
C THR A 114 -2.04 7.32 -6.63
N VAL A 115 -1.46 7.36 -7.83
CA VAL A 115 -1.66 6.30 -8.85
C VAL A 115 -1.14 4.96 -8.34
N GLU A 116 -0.08 4.97 -7.52
CA GLU A 116 0.48 3.76 -6.96
C GLU A 116 -0.44 3.09 -5.93
N LEU A 117 -1.27 3.85 -5.21
CA LEU A 117 -2.29 3.30 -4.32
C LEU A 117 -3.39 2.54 -5.10
N GLN A 118 -3.67 2.97 -6.33
CA GLN A 118 -4.65 2.31 -7.19
C GLN A 118 -4.29 0.85 -7.51
N LEU A 119 -2.99 0.51 -7.57
CA LEU A 119 -2.55 -0.88 -7.72
C LEU A 119 -3.02 -1.74 -6.53
N PHE A 120 -2.87 -1.23 -5.30
CA PHE A 120 -3.31 -1.91 -4.08
C PHE A 120 -4.83 -2.10 -4.09
N ASP A 121 -5.58 -1.03 -4.41
CA ASP A 121 -7.04 -1.06 -4.50
C ASP A 121 -7.54 -2.08 -5.53
N LEU A 122 -6.99 -2.07 -6.75
CA LEU A 122 -7.36 -3.02 -7.81
C LEU A 122 -7.03 -4.47 -7.42
N CYS A 123 -5.99 -4.71 -6.63
CA CYS A 123 -5.65 -6.04 -6.12
C CYS A 123 -6.42 -6.42 -4.83
N GLY A 124 -7.24 -5.51 -4.30
CA GLY A 124 -7.95 -5.70 -3.04
C GLY A 124 -6.98 -5.90 -1.87
N VAL A 125 -5.85 -5.17 -1.89
CA VAL A 125 -4.87 -5.14 -0.82
C VAL A 125 -5.05 -3.83 -0.08
N GLU A 126 -5.36 -3.89 1.20
CA GLU A 126 -5.45 -2.70 2.03
C GLU A 126 -4.05 -2.19 2.38
N LEU A 127 -3.78 -0.91 2.13
CA LEU A 127 -2.57 -0.26 2.60
C LEU A 127 -2.83 0.44 3.93
N VAL A 128 -1.92 0.25 4.88
CA VAL A 128 -1.98 0.89 6.21
C VAL A 128 -0.62 1.42 6.65
N HIS A 129 -0.64 2.43 7.52
CA HIS A 129 0.52 2.96 8.24
C HIS A 129 0.22 3.07 9.73
N THR A 130 1.28 3.17 10.54
CA THR A 130 1.19 3.29 12.00
C THR A 130 1.62 4.66 12.49
N TRP A 131 1.71 5.62 11.58
CA TRP A 131 2.12 6.98 11.91
C TRP A 131 0.89 7.81 12.20
N VAL A 132 0.32 7.66 13.40
CA VAL A 132 -0.92 8.33 13.79
C VAL A 132 -0.73 9.08 15.11
N TYR A 133 -1.35 10.25 15.23
CA TYR A 133 -1.33 11.00 16.48
C TYR A 133 -2.39 10.48 17.45
N ASP A 134 -2.22 10.79 18.74
CA ASP A 134 -3.19 10.47 19.78
C ASP A 134 -4.30 11.54 19.82
N SER A 135 -5.55 11.13 19.61
CA SER A 135 -6.70 12.04 19.61
C SER A 135 -6.97 12.71 20.96
N ASP A 136 -6.45 12.13 22.05
CA ASP A 136 -6.56 12.68 23.40
C ASP A 136 -5.61 13.88 23.60
N ASP A 137 -4.54 13.97 22.80
CA ASP A 137 -3.71 15.18 22.71
C ASP A 137 -4.46 16.25 21.90
N GLN A 138 -5.23 17.08 22.62
CA GLN A 138 -6.04 18.14 22.00
C GLN A 138 -5.19 19.17 21.24
N GLN A 139 -3.97 19.46 21.71
CA GLN A 139 -3.08 20.42 21.06
C GLN A 139 -2.62 19.85 19.72
N LEU A 140 -2.14 18.61 19.70
CA LEU A 140 -1.67 17.95 18.50
C LEU A 140 -2.82 17.66 17.53
N ARG A 141 -3.98 17.25 18.03
CA ARG A 141 -5.20 17.06 17.25
C ARG A 141 -5.61 18.34 16.53
N SER A 142 -5.59 19.48 17.22
CA SER A 142 -5.88 20.78 16.60
C SER A 142 -4.77 21.22 15.63
N ALA A 143 -3.51 20.89 15.92
CA ALA A 143 -2.37 21.27 15.10
C ALA A 143 -2.33 20.47 13.78
N ILE A 144 -2.56 19.16 13.83
CA ILE A 144 -2.53 18.24 12.68
C ILE A 144 -3.88 18.17 11.96
N SER A 145 -4.98 18.00 12.69
CA SER A 145 -6.30 17.70 12.13
C SER A 145 -6.27 16.47 11.20
N ASP A 146 -6.44 16.70 9.90
CA ASP A 146 -6.53 15.75 8.79
C ASP A 146 -5.43 16.01 7.75
N MET A 147 -4.33 16.67 8.17
CA MET A 147 -3.22 16.96 7.28
C MET A 147 -2.37 15.73 6.95
N SER A 148 -1.87 15.73 5.72
CA SER A 148 -0.88 14.79 5.24
C SER A 148 0.55 15.16 5.65
N TYR A 149 1.49 14.22 5.49
CA TYR A 149 2.91 14.47 5.71
C TYR A 149 3.43 15.68 4.92
N ASN A 150 3.06 15.81 3.64
CA ASN A 150 3.49 16.94 2.81
C ASN A 150 2.93 18.27 3.32
N GLN A 151 1.66 18.31 3.74
CA GLN A 151 1.05 19.52 4.30
C GLN A 151 1.71 19.94 5.61
N VAL A 152 1.98 18.99 6.51
CA VAL A 152 2.74 19.26 7.75
C VAL A 152 4.15 19.75 7.44
N THR A 153 4.84 19.11 6.50
CA THR A 153 6.19 19.50 6.08
C THR A 153 6.24 20.92 5.53
N ASN A 154 5.24 21.32 4.73
CA ASN A 154 5.12 22.68 4.21
C ASN A 154 4.97 23.71 5.34
N ILE A 155 4.23 23.39 6.41
CA ILE A 155 4.08 24.27 7.57
C ILE A 155 5.40 24.41 8.33
N ILE A 156 6.07 23.29 8.66
CA ILE A 156 7.28 23.34 9.50
C ILE A 156 8.49 23.96 8.79
N THR A 157 8.50 23.95 7.46
CA THR A 157 9.58 24.55 6.64
C THR A 157 9.33 26.00 6.25
N ALA A 158 8.10 26.51 6.40
CA ALA A 158 7.76 27.89 6.07
C ALA A 158 8.43 28.89 7.05
N THR A 159 9.22 29.82 6.52
CA THR A 159 9.92 30.86 7.31
C THR A 159 8.93 31.76 8.07
N ASP A 160 7.89 32.21 7.37
CA ASP A 160 6.96 33.24 7.84
C ASP A 160 5.59 32.67 8.23
N TYR A 161 5.55 31.40 8.67
CA TYR A 161 4.29 30.82 9.15
C TYR A 161 3.75 31.61 10.36
N PRO A 162 2.51 32.13 10.33
CA PRO A 162 2.01 33.05 11.37
C PRO A 162 1.84 32.41 12.75
N ASP A 163 1.39 31.15 12.79
CA ASP A 163 1.10 30.44 14.03
C ASP A 163 2.33 29.63 14.48
N LYS A 164 3.22 30.31 15.22
CA LYS A 164 4.48 29.72 15.69
C LYS A 164 4.28 28.60 16.71
N GLU A 165 3.21 28.62 17.49
CA GLU A 165 2.90 27.56 18.45
C GLU A 165 2.52 26.27 17.72
N ARG A 166 1.64 26.37 16.71
CA ARG A 166 1.29 25.25 15.85
C ARG A 166 2.51 24.71 15.11
N GLN A 167 3.33 25.60 14.53
CA GLN A 167 4.55 25.20 13.82
C GLN A 167 5.51 24.40 14.72
N GLN A 168 5.74 24.86 15.95
CA GLN A 168 6.60 24.17 16.93
C GLN A 168 6.00 22.85 17.41
N CYS A 169 4.68 22.79 17.62
CA CYS A 169 3.98 21.56 17.98
C CYS A 169 4.16 20.48 16.90
N LEU A 170 3.92 20.82 15.64
CA LEU A 170 4.11 19.92 14.49
C LEU A 170 5.56 19.48 14.34
N GLN A 171 6.51 20.42 14.45
CA GLN A 171 7.94 20.11 14.32
C GLN A 171 8.42 19.16 15.42
N ARG A 172 7.98 19.37 16.66
CA ARG A 172 8.30 18.48 17.79
C ARG A 172 7.78 17.08 17.52
N TRP A 173 6.49 16.95 17.20
CA TRP A 173 5.87 15.65 16.98
C TRP A 173 6.52 14.88 15.83
N LEU A 174 6.79 15.54 14.70
CA LEU A 174 7.45 14.90 13.55
C LEU A 174 8.87 14.43 13.88
N SER A 175 9.60 15.20 14.70
CA SER A 175 10.94 14.83 15.18
C SER A 175 10.89 13.61 16.12
N GLU A 176 9.96 13.61 17.09
CA GLU A 176 9.79 12.54 18.07
C GLU A 176 9.32 11.22 17.42
N THR A 177 8.60 11.32 16.30
CA THR A 177 8.04 10.18 15.56
C THR A 177 8.75 9.92 14.23
N SER A 178 10.01 10.34 14.10
CA SER A 178 10.83 10.22 12.88
C SER A 178 11.05 8.78 12.39
N SER A 179 10.79 7.77 13.23
CA SER A 179 10.72 6.36 12.82
C SER A 179 9.48 6.02 11.98
N GLN A 180 8.58 6.99 11.75
CA GLN A 180 7.35 6.87 10.97
C GLN A 180 6.35 5.87 11.58
N GLN A 181 6.40 5.71 12.91
CA GLN A 181 5.54 4.82 13.67
C GLN A 181 5.28 5.41 15.06
N THR A 182 4.07 5.25 15.56
CA THR A 182 3.69 5.57 16.94
C THR A 182 3.23 4.31 17.66
N LEU A 183 3.36 4.28 18.99
CA LEU A 183 2.87 3.16 19.81
C LEU A 183 1.36 2.96 19.65
N LEU A 184 0.61 4.06 19.60
CA LEU A 184 -0.82 4.05 19.29
C LEU A 184 -1.08 3.39 17.93
N GLY A 185 -0.43 3.85 16.86
CA GLY A 185 -0.62 3.27 15.53
C GLY A 185 -0.28 1.79 15.45
N GLN A 186 0.74 1.34 16.19
CA GLN A 186 1.07 -0.08 16.29
C GLN A 186 -0.03 -0.89 17.00
N SER A 187 -0.64 -0.33 18.05
CA SER A 187 -1.75 -0.97 18.78
C SER A 187 -3.04 -1.07 17.97
N LEU A 188 -3.25 -0.17 17.00
CA LEU A 188 -4.42 -0.14 16.13
C LEU A 188 -4.34 -1.13 14.94
N LYS A 189 -3.20 -1.80 14.74
CA LYS A 189 -3.06 -2.83 13.70
C LYS A 189 -4.11 -3.93 13.87
N GLY A 190 -4.92 -4.16 12.83
CA GLY A 190 -6.01 -5.15 12.85
C GLY A 190 -7.29 -4.69 13.55
N GLN A 191 -7.31 -3.48 14.11
CA GLN A 191 -8.49 -2.86 14.74
C GLN A 191 -9.02 -1.65 13.95
N CYS A 192 -8.30 -1.21 12.92
CA CYS A 192 -8.81 -0.22 11.98
C CYS A 192 -10.10 -0.78 11.34
N PRO A 193 -11.19 0.01 11.23
CA PRO A 193 -12.47 -0.47 10.69
C PRO A 193 -12.36 -1.12 9.30
N SER A 194 -11.36 -0.72 8.51
CA SER A 194 -11.04 -1.31 7.20
C SER A 194 -10.21 -2.60 7.27
N CYS A 195 -9.48 -2.83 8.38
CA CYS A 195 -8.68 -4.04 8.65
C CYS A 195 -9.48 -5.18 9.31
N LEU A 196 -10.70 -4.92 9.78
CA LEU A 196 -11.59 -5.99 10.21
C LEU A 196 -11.96 -6.80 8.98
N PRO A 197 -11.87 -8.14 8.99
CA PRO A 197 -12.35 -8.94 7.88
C PRO A 197 -13.82 -8.56 7.66
N THR A 198 -14.10 -7.91 6.53
CA THR A 198 -15.46 -7.82 6.02
C THR A 198 -15.93 -9.26 5.99
N THR A 199 -16.92 -9.57 6.85
CA THR A 199 -17.54 -10.88 6.92
C THR A 199 -17.69 -11.39 5.50
N THR A 200 -16.99 -12.48 5.21
CA THR A 200 -17.00 -13.19 3.94
C THR A 200 -18.42 -13.15 3.37
N SER A 201 -18.65 -12.30 2.38
CA SER A 201 -19.69 -12.61 1.40
C SER A 201 -19.13 -13.81 0.68
N SER A 202 -19.63 -14.97 1.09
CA SER A 202 -19.45 -16.26 0.46
C SER A 202 -19.51 -16.13 -1.06
N PHE A 203 -18.35 -16.13 -1.70
CA PHE A 203 -18.23 -16.55 -3.09
C PHE A 203 -17.96 -18.05 -3.05
N PHE A 204 -19.05 -18.81 -3.08
CA PHE A 204 -19.07 -20.15 -3.68
C PHE A 204 -19.34 -19.98 -5.16
#